data_AF-A0A919PYR6-F1
#
_entry.id   AF-A0A919PYR6-F1
#
_cell.length_a   1.000
_cell.length_b   1.000
_cell.length_c   1.000
_cell.angle_alpha   90.00
_cell.angle_beta   90.00
_cell.angle_gamma   90.00
#
_symmetry.space_group_name_H-M   'P 1'
#
loop_
_entity.id
_entity.type
_entity.pdbx_description
1 polymer ?
#
loop_
_entity_poly.entity_id
_entity_poly.type
_entity_poly.pdbx_seq_one_letter_code
_entity_poly.pdbx_strand_id
1 'polypeptide(L)'
;MSFIETIPGHVRDAVLASFEADGAEQREYAGDDREFAVWLYVIDRSCRRRIGVSIFDLADFCWRDHFDDGATPKKALSARPRCGTVSSEHHHAYSYGMIRI
;
A
#
# COMPACT_ATOMS: atom_id res chain seq x y z
N MET A 1 11.52 5.17 8.31
CA MET A 1 11.79 6.23 7.30
C MET A 1 10.63 6.19 6.32
N SER A 2 9.93 7.32 6.12
CA SER A 2 8.72 7.34 5.26
C SER A 2 9.12 7.27 3.78
N PHE A 3 8.37 6.51 2.98
CA PHE A 3 8.59 6.34 1.54
C PHE A 3 8.64 7.70 0.83
N ILE A 4 7.75 8.62 1.22
CA ILE A 4 7.59 9.94 0.59
C ILE A 4 8.88 10.79 0.74
N GLU A 5 9.61 10.61 1.82
CA GLU A 5 10.88 11.30 2.07
C GLU A 5 12.05 10.74 1.24
N THR A 6 11.90 9.54 0.70
CA THR A 6 12.96 8.85 -0.04
C THR A 6 12.98 9.22 -1.53
N ILE A 7 11.94 9.91 -2.01
CA ILE A 7 11.76 10.24 -3.43
C ILE A 7 12.25 11.68 -3.69
N PRO A 8 12.89 11.95 -4.84
CA PRO A 8 13.22 13.33 -5.23
C PRO A 8 11.99 14.26 -5.17
N GLY A 9 12.17 15.47 -4.65
CA GLY A 9 11.05 16.40 -4.36
C GLY A 9 10.12 16.65 -5.55
N HIS A 10 10.66 16.87 -6.75
CA HIS A 10 9.85 17.08 -7.96
C HIS A 10 8.99 15.85 -8.34
N VAL A 11 9.48 14.63 -8.07
CA VAL A 11 8.71 13.40 -8.28
C VAL A 11 7.62 13.28 -7.21
N ARG A 12 7.95 13.59 -5.96
CA ARG A 12 6.98 13.61 -4.86
C ARG A 12 5.81 14.54 -5.19
N ASP A 13 6.10 15.77 -5.62
CA ASP A 13 5.06 16.75 -5.92
C ASP A 13 4.17 16.31 -7.10
N ALA A 14 4.75 15.69 -8.13
CA ALA A 14 4.00 15.12 -9.24
C ALA A 14 3.13 13.92 -8.82
N VAL A 15 3.61 13.07 -7.91
CA VAL A 15 2.86 11.94 -7.36
C VAL A 15 1.69 12.44 -6.51
N LEU A 16 1.93 13.41 -5.62
CA LEU A 16 0.89 14.01 -4.80
C LEU A 16 -0.16 14.69 -5.67
N ALA A 17 0.23 15.48 -6.67
CA ALA A 17 -0.71 16.11 -7.60
C ALA A 17 -1.56 15.09 -8.36
N SER A 18 -0.95 13.97 -8.79
CA SER A 18 -1.71 12.88 -9.41
C SER A 18 -2.70 12.27 -8.41
N PHE A 19 -2.22 11.89 -7.23
CA PHE A 19 -3.04 11.30 -6.16
C PHE A 19 -4.24 12.17 -5.75
N GLU A 20 -4.08 13.50 -5.71
CA GLU A 20 -5.21 14.40 -5.43
C GLU A 20 -6.27 14.36 -6.54
N ALA A 21 -5.86 14.14 -7.79
CA ALA A 21 -6.76 14.09 -8.94
C ALA A 21 -7.54 12.78 -9.07
N ASP A 22 -6.91 11.62 -8.83
CA ASP A 22 -7.50 10.29 -9.11
C ASP A 22 -7.38 9.25 -7.98
N GLY A 23 -6.76 9.58 -6.85
CA GLY A 23 -6.48 8.65 -5.75
C GLY A 23 -7.62 8.40 -4.75
N ALA A 24 -8.89 8.53 -5.16
CA ALA A 24 -10.03 8.44 -4.25
C ALA A 24 -10.19 7.05 -3.61
N GLU A 25 -10.05 5.98 -4.40
CA GLU A 25 -10.16 4.59 -3.94
C GLU A 25 -9.06 4.26 -2.89
N GLN A 26 -7.84 4.75 -3.11
CA GLN A 26 -6.73 4.54 -2.18
C GLN A 26 -6.91 5.33 -0.88
N ARG A 27 -7.54 6.51 -0.93
CA ARG A 27 -7.93 7.24 0.30
C ARG A 27 -8.96 6.45 1.09
N GLU A 28 -9.99 5.95 0.43
CA GLU A 28 -11.04 5.17 1.09
C GLU A 28 -10.46 3.91 1.76
N TYR A 29 -9.59 3.18 1.06
CA TYR A 29 -8.93 2.00 1.62
C TYR A 29 -7.98 2.34 2.78
N ALA A 30 -7.24 3.45 2.68
CA ALA A 30 -6.27 3.84 3.70
C ALA A 30 -6.91 4.51 4.94
N GLY A 31 -8.13 5.01 4.82
CA GLY A 31 -8.80 5.80 5.86
C GLY A 31 -8.09 7.15 6.08
N ASP A 32 -7.74 7.45 7.33
CA ASP A 32 -7.09 8.71 7.71
C ASP A 32 -5.58 8.75 7.42
N ASP A 33 -5.00 7.66 6.91
CA ASP A 33 -3.57 7.57 6.64
C ASP A 33 -3.22 8.01 5.22
N ARG A 34 -2.91 9.31 5.08
CA ARG A 34 -2.55 9.91 3.78
C ARG A 34 -1.26 9.34 3.20
N GLU A 35 -0.26 9.03 4.03
CA GLU A 35 1.02 8.50 3.51
C GLU A 35 0.83 7.10 2.95
N PHE A 36 0.07 6.27 3.66
CA PHE A 36 -0.30 4.94 3.17
C PHE A 36 -1.14 5.02 1.89
N ALA A 37 -2.10 5.94 1.80
CA ALA A 37 -2.91 6.15 0.60
C ALA A 37 -2.05 6.50 -0.63
N VAL A 38 -1.08 7.41 -0.47
CA VAL A 38 -0.15 7.79 -1.55
C VAL A 38 0.75 6.61 -1.93
N TRP A 39 1.19 5.82 -0.95
CA TRP A 39 1.99 4.62 -1.19
C TRP A 39 1.20 3.57 -2.00
N LEU A 40 -0.05 3.30 -1.62
CA LEU A 40 -0.95 2.41 -2.35
C LEU A 40 -1.20 2.90 -3.77
N TYR A 41 -1.38 4.20 -3.96
CA TYR A 41 -1.58 4.80 -5.28
C TYR A 41 -0.40 4.55 -6.22
N VAL A 42 0.83 4.64 -5.71
CA VAL A 42 2.03 4.35 -6.50
C VAL A 42 2.12 2.86 -6.87
N ILE A 43 1.71 1.96 -5.97
CA ILE A 43 1.64 0.52 -6.25
C ILE A 43 0.59 0.24 -7.30
N ASP A 44 -0.62 0.77 -7.12
CA ASP A 44 -1.74 0.59 -8.04
C ASP A 44 -1.39 1.04 -9.45
N ARG A 45 -0.84 2.25 -9.60
CA ARG A 45 -0.39 2.76 -10.88
C ARG A 45 0.71 1.90 -11.51
N SER A 46 1.55 1.27 -10.69
CA SER A 46 2.57 0.34 -11.15
C SER A 46 1.97 -1.01 -11.58
N CYS A 47 0.98 -1.54 -10.87
CA CYS A 47 0.23 -2.74 -11.24
C CYS A 47 -0.50 -2.52 -12.57
N ARG A 48 -1.29 -1.44 -12.69
CA ARG A 48 -2.02 -1.09 -13.91
C ARG A 48 -1.09 -0.98 -15.12
N ARG A 49 0.10 -0.39 -14.95
CA ARG A 49 1.09 -0.28 -16.04
C ARG A 49 1.78 -1.59 -16.41
N ARG A 50 2.02 -2.49 -15.45
CA ARG A 50 2.80 -3.72 -15.68
C ARG A 50 1.96 -4.90 -16.12
N ILE A 51 0.80 -5.05 -15.48
CA ILE A 51 -0.05 -6.24 -15.60
C ILE A 51 -1.51 -5.89 -15.94
N GLY A 52 -1.85 -4.60 -16.04
CA GLY A 52 -3.18 -4.16 -16.49
C GLY A 52 -4.30 -4.26 -15.45
N VAL A 53 -3.97 -4.56 -14.19
CA VAL A 53 -4.96 -4.73 -13.11
C VAL A 53 -4.73 -3.77 -11.95
N SER A 54 -5.78 -3.46 -11.19
CA SER A 54 -5.75 -2.65 -9.98
C SER A 54 -5.28 -3.49 -8.78
N ILE A 55 -4.72 -2.86 -7.75
CA ILE A 55 -4.44 -3.56 -6.47
C ILE A 55 -5.72 -4.08 -5.80
N PHE A 56 -6.86 -3.45 -6.09
CA PHE A 56 -8.16 -3.84 -5.56
C PHE A 56 -8.75 -5.07 -6.26
N ASP A 57 -8.23 -5.41 -7.46
CA ASP A 57 -8.58 -6.64 -8.18
C ASP A 57 -7.73 -7.83 -7.71
N LEU A 58 -6.63 -7.56 -7.00
CA LEU A 58 -5.76 -8.59 -6.46
C LEU A 58 -6.30 -9.06 -5.11
N ALA A 59 -6.06 -10.35 -4.79
CA ALA A 59 -6.29 -10.86 -3.44
C ALA A 59 -5.53 -9.99 -2.42
N ASP A 60 -6.01 -9.89 -1.18
CA ASP A 60 -5.35 -9.05 -0.17
C ASP A 60 -3.92 -9.54 0.07
N PHE A 61 -2.96 -8.68 -0.28
CA PHE A 61 -1.53 -8.94 -0.20
C PHE A 61 -0.92 -8.45 1.12
N CYS A 62 -1.75 -8.12 2.11
CA CYS A 62 -1.32 -7.51 3.38
C CYS A 62 -0.55 -6.20 3.14
N TRP A 63 -1.14 -5.30 2.34
CA TRP A 63 -0.50 -4.06 1.93
C TRP A 63 -0.08 -3.20 3.12
N ARG A 64 -0.86 -3.21 4.21
CA ARG A 64 -0.56 -2.50 5.46
C ARG A 64 0.72 -3.02 6.11
N ASP A 65 0.87 -4.33 6.28
CA ASP A 65 2.08 -4.93 6.88
C ASP A 65 3.34 -4.58 6.08
N HIS A 66 3.25 -4.53 4.76
CA HIS A 66 4.35 -4.10 3.91
C HIS A 66 4.71 -2.62 4.10
N PHE A 67 3.72 -1.75 4.27
CA PHE A 67 3.95 -0.34 4.55
C PHE A 67 4.59 -0.13 5.93
N ASP A 68 4.08 -0.82 6.96
CA ASP A 68 4.57 -0.71 8.33
C ASP A 68 6.01 -1.25 8.48
N ASP A 69 6.37 -2.28 7.71
CA ASP A 69 7.75 -2.77 7.54
C ASP A 69 8.68 -1.78 6.79
N GLY A 70 8.16 -0.62 6.36
CA GLY A 70 8.89 0.37 5.59
C GLY A 70 9.25 -0.10 4.18
N ALA A 71 8.47 -1.01 3.59
CA ALA A 71 8.74 -1.48 2.23
C ALA A 71 8.49 -0.36 1.21
N THR A 72 9.41 -0.21 0.27
CA THR A 72 9.15 0.64 -0.90
C THR A 72 8.12 -0.02 -1.81
N PRO A 73 7.35 0.74 -2.61
CA PRO A 73 6.37 0.19 -3.56
C PRO A 73 6.97 -0.89 -4.47
N LYS A 74 8.21 -0.67 -4.92
CA LYS A 74 8.95 -1.64 -5.72
C LYS A 74 9.23 -2.94 -4.96
N LYS A 75 9.61 -2.85 -3.68
CA LYS A 75 9.88 -4.01 -2.82
C LYS A 75 8.59 -4.79 -2.53
N ALA A 76 7.48 -4.10 -2.24
CA ALA A 76 6.18 -4.73 -1.99
C ALA A 76 5.67 -5.50 -3.23
N LEU A 77 5.80 -4.92 -4.43
CA LEU A 77 5.40 -5.59 -5.68
C LEU A 77 6.23 -6.83 -6.03
N SER A 78 7.45 -6.95 -5.51
CA SER A 78 8.31 -8.13 -5.69
C SER A 78 8.17 -9.12 -4.54
N ALA A 79 7.48 -8.76 -3.47
CA ALA A 79 7.26 -9.65 -2.36
C ALA A 79 6.22 -10.72 -2.73
N ARG A 80 6.41 -11.93 -2.21
CA ARG A 80 5.34 -12.92 -2.19
C ARG A 80 4.23 -12.42 -1.25
N PRO A 81 2.95 -12.75 -1.52
CA PRO A 81 1.89 -12.46 -0.59
C PRO A 81 2.24 -13.10 0.75
N ARG A 82 2.37 -12.27 1.80
CA ARG A 82 2.71 -12.73 3.16
C ARG A 82 1.48 -13.21 3.95
N CYS A 83 0.28 -13.07 3.36
CA CYS A 83 -0.96 -13.65 3.85
C CYS A 83 -0.85 -15.20 3.84
N GLY A 84 -0.23 -15.76 4.90
CA GLY A 84 0.02 -17.19 5.03
C GLY A 84 1.25 -17.59 5.87
N THR A 85 2.15 -16.67 6.22
CA THR A 85 3.27 -16.98 7.13
C THR A 85 3.20 -16.07 8.35
N VAL A 86 2.66 -16.61 9.45
CA VAL A 86 2.89 -16.10 10.79
C VAL A 86 4.40 -16.09 11.05
N SER A 87 5.07 -14.98 10.74
CA SER A 87 6.42 -14.72 11.20
C SER A 87 6.30 -14.21 12.62
N SER A 88 6.53 -15.13 13.55
CA SER A 88 6.69 -14.89 14.98
C SER A 88 7.83 -13.90 15.20
N GLU A 89 7.55 -12.59 15.22
CA GLU A 89 8.36 -11.54 15.84
C GLU A 89 7.77 -10.17 15.46
N HIS A 90 6.74 -9.75 16.18
CA HIS A 90 6.53 -8.41 16.75
C HIS A 90 5.05 -8.21 17.09
N HIS A 91 4.81 -7.88 18.35
CA HIS A 91 3.51 -7.53 18.91
C HIS A 91 2.92 -6.31 18.17
N HIS A 92 1.81 -6.49 17.45
CA HIS A 92 0.65 -5.60 17.57
C HIS A 92 -0.59 -6.28 16.96
N ALA A 93 -1.61 -6.43 17.80
CA ALA A 93 -2.85 -7.12 17.47
C ALA A 93 -3.72 -6.24 16.56
N TYR A 94 -3.81 -6.58 15.27
CA TYR A 94 -4.94 -6.17 14.44
C TYR A 94 -6.02 -7.24 14.52
N SER A 95 -6.91 -7.06 15.50
CA SER A 95 -8.12 -7.86 15.68
C SER A 95 -9.15 -7.46 14.62
N TYR A 96 -9.10 -8.06 13.43
CA TYR A 96 -10.24 -8.05 12.52
C TYR A 96 -11.32 -8.98 13.08
N GLY A 97 -12.37 -8.35 13.62
CA GLY A 97 -13.58 -9.04 14.05
C GLY A 97 -14.23 -9.74 12.86
N MET A 98 -14.04 -11.06 12.78
CA MET A 98 -14.87 -11.92 11.94
C MET A 98 -16.31 -11.84 12.45
N ILE A 99 -17.18 -11.32 11.59
CA ILE A 99 -18.63 -11.47 11.68
C ILE A 99 -18.92 -12.98 11.67
N ARG A 100 -19.42 -13.51 12.80
CA ARG A 100 -20.03 -14.84 12.85
C ARG A 100 -21.48 -14.73 12.40
N ILE A 101 -21.82 -15.46 11.35
CA ILE A 101 -23.18 -15.92 11.04
C ILE A 101 -23.63 -16.98 12.06
#